data_AF-A0A6B2JIN6-F1
#
_entry.id   AF-A0A6B2JIN6-F1
#
_cell.length_a   1.000
_cell.length_b   1.000
_cell.length_c   1.000
_cell.angle_alpha   90.00
_cell.angle_beta   90.00
_cell.angle_gamma   90.00
#
_symmetry.space_group_name_H-M   'P 1'
#
loop_
_entity.id
_entity.type
_entity.pdbx_description
1 polymer ?
#
loop_
_entity_poly.entity_id
_entity_poly.type
_entity_poly.pdbx_seq_one_letter_code
_entity_poly.pdbx_strand_id
1 'polypeptide(L)'
;MPTNDDPASGWQVEVIYHADAPDVESHAMPDEDVTFPQGGLLVATTHENGLFAFGIPTACFWGFAALGVGLQYRAGDSAFLSKDAIMWVQDVDVD
;
A
#
# COMPACT_ATOMS: atom_id res chain seq x y z
N MET A 1 -19.92 4.55 -17.56
CA MET A 1 -19.02 3.59 -16.89
C MET A 1 -17.87 4.41 -16.33
N PRO A 2 -17.41 4.16 -15.09
CA PRO A 2 -16.24 4.86 -14.56
C PRO A 2 -15.04 4.62 -15.49
N THR A 3 -14.28 5.67 -15.72
CA THR A 3 -13.01 5.69 -16.44
C THR A 3 -11.88 5.29 -15.50
N ASN A 4 -10.67 5.06 -16.02
CA ASN A 4 -9.51 4.67 -15.19
C ASN A 4 -8.99 5.78 -14.26
N ASP A 5 -9.56 6.98 -14.36
CA ASP A 5 -9.22 8.13 -13.52
C ASP A 5 -10.28 8.40 -12.44
N ASP A 6 -11.40 7.68 -12.47
CA ASP A 6 -12.46 7.85 -11.48
C ASP A 6 -12.13 7.05 -10.22
N PRO A 7 -12.18 7.66 -9.04
CA PRO A 7 -11.99 6.94 -7.79
C PRO A 7 -13.14 5.95 -7.58
N ALA A 8 -12.82 4.72 -7.16
CA ALA A 8 -13.80 3.63 -7.12
C ALA A 8 -13.81 2.88 -5.79
N SER A 9 -14.99 2.40 -5.41
CA SER A 9 -15.20 1.52 -4.26
C SER A 9 -14.83 0.08 -4.58
N GLY A 10 -14.47 -0.69 -3.55
CA GLY A 10 -14.21 -2.13 -3.65
C GLY A 10 -12.80 -2.48 -4.13
N TRP A 11 -11.91 -1.50 -4.28
CA TRP A 11 -10.50 -1.74 -4.57
C TRP A 11 -9.76 -2.12 -3.31
N GLN A 12 -8.80 -3.03 -3.44
CA GLN A 12 -7.97 -3.49 -2.34
C GLN A 12 -6.74 -2.61 -2.19
N VAL A 13 -6.43 -2.25 -0.95
CA VAL A 13 -5.22 -1.55 -0.56
C VAL A 13 -4.49 -2.43 0.44
N GLU A 14 -3.35 -2.97 0.03
CA GLU A 14 -2.45 -3.69 0.92
C GLU A 14 -1.85 -2.71 1.93
N VAL A 15 -1.86 -3.10 3.20
CA VAL A 15 -1.28 -2.34 4.30
C VAL A 15 -0.14 -3.15 4.90
N ILE A 16 1.04 -2.56 4.84
CA ILE A 16 2.30 -3.21 5.19
C ILE A 16 2.91 -2.46 6.37
N TYR A 17 3.29 -3.22 7.40
CA TYR A 17 4.03 -2.74 8.55
C TYR A 17 5.51 -2.98 8.30
N HIS A 18 6.34 -1.94 8.51
CA HIS A 18 7.78 -2.09 8.58
C HIS A 18 8.27 -1.54 9.91
N ALA A 19 8.82 -2.43 10.72
CA ALA A 19 9.25 -2.09 12.06
C ALA A 19 10.52 -1.24 12.07
N ASP A 20 11.41 -1.53 11.13
CA ASP A 20 12.69 -0.86 10.96
C ASP A 20 12.65 0.13 9.78
N ALA A 21 13.50 1.14 9.85
CA ALA A 21 13.65 2.09 8.76
C ALA A 21 14.31 1.43 7.53
N PRO A 22 13.84 1.73 6.30
CA PRO A 22 14.52 1.27 5.09
C PRO A 22 15.93 1.88 4.99
N ASP A 23 16.90 1.07 4.53
CA ASP A 23 18.21 1.58 4.14
C ASP A 23 18.12 2.17 2.73
N VAL A 24 18.02 3.49 2.67
CA VAL A 24 17.92 4.25 1.43
C VAL A 24 19.22 4.29 0.63
N GLU A 25 20.38 4.05 1.26
CA GLU A 25 21.66 4.05 0.56
C GLU A 25 21.89 2.73 -0.19
N SER A 26 21.57 1.61 0.45
CA SER A 26 21.72 0.28 -0.16
C SER A 26 20.47 -0.21 -0.89
N HIS A 27 19.35 0.52 -0.81
CA HIS A 27 18.04 0.13 -1.32
C HIS A 27 17.57 -1.23 -0.74
N ALA A 28 17.77 -1.43 0.56
CA ALA A 28 17.45 -2.68 1.25
C ALA A 28 16.55 -2.45 2.47
N MET A 29 15.84 -3.49 2.87
CA MET A 29 15.25 -3.57 4.20
C MET A 29 16.23 -4.29 5.13
N PRO A 30 16.44 -3.79 6.36
CA PRO A 30 17.21 -4.52 7.36
C PRO A 30 16.50 -5.82 7.76
N ASP A 31 17.24 -6.75 8.37
CA ASP A 31 16.64 -7.93 8.97
C ASP A 31 15.73 -7.50 10.13
N GLU A 32 14.44 -7.85 10.05
CA GLU A 32 13.45 -7.47 11.07
C GLU A 32 13.66 -8.29 12.36
N ASP A 33 13.87 -7.61 13.50
CA ASP A 33 13.93 -8.26 14.83
C ASP A 33 12.63 -8.04 15.62
N VAL A 34 11.49 -8.08 14.92
CA VAL A 34 10.21 -7.62 15.47
C VAL A 34 9.15 -8.71 15.39
N THR A 35 8.53 -8.99 16.54
CA THR A 35 7.46 -9.99 16.62
C THR A 35 6.13 -9.34 16.21
N PHE A 36 5.78 -9.40 14.92
CA PHE A 36 4.48 -8.96 14.45
C PHE A 36 3.35 -9.85 15.02
N PRO A 37 2.17 -9.32 15.38
CA PRO A 37 1.02 -10.15 15.73
C PRO A 37 0.74 -11.18 14.63
N GLN A 38 0.47 -12.44 15.00
CA GLN A 38 0.18 -13.49 14.03
C GLN A 38 -1.06 -13.12 13.21
N GLY A 39 -0.83 -12.77 11.94
CA GLY A 39 -1.86 -12.22 11.04
C GLY A 39 -1.19 -11.45 9.91
N GLY A 40 -0.41 -12.17 9.09
CA GLY A 40 0.29 -11.59 7.95
C GLY A 40 -0.67 -10.98 6.94
N LEU A 41 -0.29 -9.80 6.44
CA LEU A 41 -0.98 -8.97 5.44
C LEU A 41 -2.35 -8.43 5.87
N LEU A 42 -2.41 -7.12 6.09
CA LEU A 42 -3.66 -6.38 6.24
C LEU A 42 -4.09 -5.85 4.87
N VAL A 43 -5.39 -5.91 4.57
CA VAL A 43 -5.96 -5.36 3.34
C VAL A 43 -7.16 -4.48 3.70
N ALA A 44 -7.07 -3.20 3.37
CA ALA A 44 -8.20 -2.28 3.40
C ALA A 44 -8.97 -2.34 2.08
N THR A 45 -10.27 -2.05 2.12
CA THR A 45 -11.10 -1.96 0.93
C THR A 45 -11.62 -0.53 0.80
N THR A 46 -11.55 0.05 -0.40
CA THR A 46 -12.07 1.39 -0.64
C THR A 46 -13.59 1.45 -0.57
N HIS A 47 -14.11 2.54 -0.03
CA HIS A 47 -15.52 2.92 0.00
C HIS A 47 -15.85 3.88 -1.16
N GLU A 48 -16.92 4.66 -1.02
CA GLU A 48 -17.31 5.67 -1.99
C GLU A 48 -16.15 6.65 -2.26
N ASN A 49 -15.99 7.05 -3.52
CA ASN A 49 -14.92 7.94 -3.98
C ASN A 49 -13.51 7.43 -3.66
N GLY A 50 -13.28 6.12 -3.64
CA GLY A 50 -11.94 5.54 -3.49
C GLY A 50 -11.34 5.72 -2.10
N LEU A 51 -12.12 6.16 -1.12
CA LEU A 51 -11.67 6.45 0.23
C LEU A 51 -11.46 5.15 1.02
N PHE A 52 -10.37 5.06 1.78
CA PHE A 52 -10.19 4.04 2.81
C PHE A 52 -9.71 4.70 4.09
N ALA A 53 -9.95 4.05 5.23
CA ALA A 53 -9.49 4.51 6.53
C ALA A 53 -8.65 3.43 7.18
N PHE A 54 -7.51 3.82 7.72
CA PHE A 54 -6.64 2.96 8.51
C PHE A 54 -6.11 3.76 9.70
N GLY A 55 -6.27 3.22 10.90
CA GLY A 55 -5.69 3.80 12.10
C GLY A 55 -4.29 3.25 12.31
N ILE A 56 -3.31 4.12 12.50
CA ILE A 56 -1.92 3.73 12.77
C ILE A 56 -1.82 3.27 14.24
N PRO A 57 -1.51 1.99 14.51
CA PRO A 57 -1.48 1.47 15.87
C PRO A 57 -0.17 1.77 16.62
N THR A 58 0.93 2.03 15.90
CA THR A 58 2.25 2.31 16.48
C THR A 58 3.05 3.20 15.52
N ALA A 59 3.85 4.09 16.10
CA ALA A 59 4.79 4.93 15.36
C ALA A 59 5.87 4.04 14.71
N CYS A 60 5.92 4.04 13.38
CA CYS A 60 6.92 3.37 12.53
C CYS A 60 6.69 3.73 11.06
N PHE A 61 7.31 2.98 10.14
CA PHE A 61 7.00 3.06 8.71
C PHE A 61 5.81 2.17 8.34
N TRP A 62 4.94 2.71 7.50
CA TRP A 62 3.76 2.05 6.95
C TRP A 62 3.70 2.20 5.44
N GLY A 63 3.48 1.09 4.74
CA GLY A 63 3.27 1.04 3.31
C GLY A 63 1.79 0.84 2.96
N PHE A 64 1.31 1.56 1.95
CA PHE A 64 -0.01 1.40 1.37
C PHE A 64 0.14 1.18 -0.13
N ALA A 65 -0.40 0.06 -0.65
CA ALA A 65 -0.26 -0.29 -2.04
C ALA A 65 -1.58 -0.75 -2.66
N ALA A 66 -2.02 -0.07 -3.70
CA ALA A 66 -3.12 -0.46 -4.56
C ALA A 66 -2.53 -0.96 -5.89
N LEU A 67 -2.13 -2.24 -5.91
CA LEU A 67 -1.45 -2.87 -7.04
C LEU A 67 -2.44 -3.68 -7.88
N GLY A 68 -2.42 -3.49 -9.20
CA GLY A 68 -3.23 -4.23 -10.15
C GLY A 68 -4.75 -4.03 -9.98
N VAL A 69 -5.16 -3.02 -9.20
CA VAL A 69 -6.57 -2.66 -9.05
C VAL A 69 -7.05 -1.84 -10.25
N GLY A 70 -8.36 -1.89 -10.52
CA GLY A 70 -8.96 -1.12 -11.61
C GLY A 70 -8.90 -1.82 -12.96
N LEU A 71 -9.03 -1.03 -14.03
CA LEU A 71 -9.09 -1.56 -15.39
C LEU A 71 -7.70 -1.99 -15.86
N GLN A 72 -7.61 -3.22 -16.39
CA GLN A 72 -6.36 -3.72 -16.98
C GLN A 72 -6.22 -3.20 -18.41
N TYR A 73 -5.07 -2.58 -18.69
CA TYR A 73 -4.70 -2.18 -20.04
C TYR A 73 -3.61 -3.10 -20.57
N ARG A 74 -3.55 -3.25 -21.89
CA ARG A 74 -2.48 -4.00 -22.56
C ARG A 74 -1.68 -3.07 -23.46
N ALA A 75 -0.36 -3.14 -23.35
CA ALA A 75 0.57 -2.53 -24.29
C ALA A 75 0.98 -3.61 -25.31
N GLY A 76 0.24 -3.69 -26.42
CA GLY A 76 0.41 -4.74 -27.42
C GLY A 76 0.03 -6.13 -26.91
N ASP A 77 0.64 -7.17 -27.47
CA ASP A 77 0.21 -8.55 -27.30
C ASP A 77 0.75 -9.25 -26.04
N SER A 78 1.70 -8.66 -25.32
CA SER A 78 2.45 -9.36 -24.26
C SER A 78 2.60 -8.61 -22.94
N ALA A 79 2.31 -7.31 -22.87
CA ALA A 79 2.51 -6.53 -21.65
C ALA A 79 1.18 -6.02 -21.07
N PHE A 80 0.98 -6.23 -19.76
CA PHE A 80 -0.06 -5.56 -19.00
C PHE A 80 0.48 -4.22 -18.49
N LEU A 81 -0.36 -3.19 -18.53
CA LEU A 81 -0.10 -1.90 -17.93
C LEU A 81 -1.03 -1.75 -16.74
N SER A 82 -0.46 -1.85 -15.53
CA SER A 82 -1.15 -1.54 -14.30
C SER A 82 -1.01 -0.04 -14.00
N LYS A 83 -2.06 0.54 -13.40
CA LYS A 83 -2.02 1.90 -12.84
C LYS A 83 -2.00 1.76 -11.34
N ASP A 84 -0.81 1.53 -10.82
CA ASP A 84 -0.59 1.25 -9.42
C ASP A 84 -0.41 2.56 -8.63
N ALA A 85 -0.80 2.53 -7.36
CA ALA A 85 -0.52 3.59 -6.41
C ALA A 85 0.18 3.00 -5.19
N ILE A 86 1.30 3.60 -4.82
CA ILE A 86 2.10 3.21 -3.65
C ILE A 86 2.36 4.48 -2.83
N MET A 87 2.18 4.38 -1.52
CA MET A 87 2.46 5.46 -0.58
C MET A 87 3.18 4.91 0.65
N TRP A 88 4.18 5.66 1.09
CA TRP A 88 4.92 5.41 2.32
C TRP A 88 4.63 6.52 3.32
N VAL A 89 4.27 6.14 4.54
CA VAL A 89 3.99 7.04 5.65
C VAL A 89 4.93 6.68 6.79
N GLN A 90 5.59 7.68 7.36
CA GLN A 90 6.29 7.54 8.62
C GLN A 90 5.45 8.23 9.70
N ASP A 91 5.00 7.44 10.68
CA ASP A 91 4.41 7.97 11.89
C ASP A 91 5.52 8.17 12.93
N VAL A 92 5.55 9.35 13.54
CA VAL A 92 6.57 9.75 14.51
C VAL A 92 5.89 10.37 15.72
N ASP A 93 6.33 9.96 16.91
CA ASP A 93 5.93 10.64 18.13
C ASP A 93 6.50 12.07 18.13
N VAL A 94 5.69 13.03 18.55
CA VAL A 94 6.09 14.43 18.75
C VAL A 94 5.98 14.78 20.22
N ASP A 95 7.05 15.36 20.78
CA ASP A 95 7.11 15.82 22.17
C ASP A 95 6.28 17.10 22.43
#